data_AF-A0A6A6Z5M9-F1
#
_entry.id   AF-A0A6A6Z5M9-F1
#
_cell.length_a   1.000
_cell.length_b   1.000
_cell.length_c   1.000
_cell.angle_alpha   90.00
_cell.angle_beta   90.00
_cell.angle_gamma   90.00
#
_symmetry.space_group_name_H-M   'P 1'
#
loop_
_entity.id
_entity.type
_entity.pdbx_description
1 polymer ?
#
loop_
_entity_poly.entity_id
_entity_poly.type
_entity_poly.pdbx_seq_one_letter_code
_entity_poly.pdbx_strand_id
1 'polypeptide(L)'
;VALLLDTDVGLLFHLFALMGMGVPVLLLSARLSPTAIEGLLMQTSASAILASPRLTRTAKEALALHTSPNATPRLHIAEPFQQFLDKPMPKSSSSICHEGHYVADTDRNVVILNSSGTTGLPKAI
;
A
#
# COMPACT_ATOMS: atom_id res chain seq x y z
N VAL A 1 2.72 3.04 3.48
CA VAL A 1 1.38 2.93 2.84
C VAL A 1 1.10 1.47 2.54
N ALA A 2 -0.10 0.97 2.82
CA ALA A 2 -0.49 -0.40 2.52
C ALA A 2 -1.14 -0.51 1.13
N LEU A 3 -0.72 -1.49 0.33
CA LEU A 3 -1.32 -1.81 -0.98
C LEU A 3 -2.13 -3.10 -0.87
N LEU A 4 -3.45 -3.00 -1.02
CA LEU A 4 -4.39 -4.12 -1.10
C LEU A 4 -5.05 -4.11 -2.48
N LEU A 5 -4.26 -4.42 -3.51
CA LEU A 5 -4.67 -4.35 -4.92
C LEU A 5 -4.80 -5.73 -5.55
N ASP A 6 -5.49 -5.77 -6.69
CA ASP A 6 -5.51 -6.92 -7.58
C ASP A 6 -4.12 -7.13 -8.21
N THR A 7 -3.82 -8.37 -8.62
CA THR A 7 -2.54 -8.70 -9.25
C THR A 7 -2.58 -8.31 -10.73
N ASP A 8 -2.28 -7.06 -11.02
CA ASP A 8 -2.18 -6.50 -12.37
C ASP A 8 -1.04 -5.48 -12.49
N VAL A 9 -0.93 -4.83 -13.66
CA VAL A 9 0.10 -3.79 -13.91
C VAL A 9 -0.11 -2.54 -13.05
N GLY A 10 -1.35 -2.25 -12.64
CA GLY A 10 -1.67 -1.14 -11.73
C GLY A 10 -1.01 -1.32 -10.36
N LEU A 11 -0.93 -2.56 -9.85
CA LEU A 11 -0.17 -2.84 -8.63
C LEU A 11 1.31 -2.43 -8.77
N LEU A 12 1.96 -2.79 -9.88
CA LEU A 12 3.35 -2.43 -10.13
C LEU A 12 3.54 -0.92 -10.21
N PHE A 13 2.62 -0.20 -10.86
CA PHE A 13 2.69 1.25 -10.96
C PHE A 13 2.59 1.93 -9.60
N HIS A 14 1.62 1.51 -8.76
CA HIS A 14 1.49 2.07 -7.42
C HIS A 14 2.69 1.71 -6.53
N LEU A 15 3.23 0.49 -6.65
CA LEU A 15 4.43 0.08 -5.94
C LEU A 15 5.64 0.96 -6.33
N PHE A 16 5.95 1.06 -7.62
CA PHE A 16 7.07 1.87 -8.10
C PHE A 16 6.88 3.37 -7.86
N ALA A 17 5.67 3.89 -7.97
CA ALA A 17 5.40 5.29 -7.67
C ALA A 17 5.66 5.61 -6.19
N LEU A 18 5.20 4.76 -5.27
CA LEU A 18 5.42 4.95 -3.84
C LEU A 18 6.91 4.80 -3.46
N MET A 19 7.58 3.77 -3.98
CA MET A 19 9.03 3.60 -3.78
C MET A 19 9.81 4.77 -4.37
N GLY A 20 9.45 5.20 -5.58
CA GLY A 20 9.98 6.36 -6.26
C GLY A 20 9.61 7.69 -5.61
N MET A 21 8.76 7.71 -4.58
CA MET A 21 8.49 8.84 -3.69
C MET A 21 9.16 8.69 -2.30
N GLY A 22 9.94 7.63 -2.09
CA GLY A 22 10.57 7.34 -0.80
C GLY A 22 9.56 6.93 0.28
N VAL A 23 8.39 6.44 -0.12
CA VAL A 23 7.32 6.01 0.81
C VAL A 23 7.40 4.49 1.01
N PRO A 24 7.63 4.00 2.25
CA PRO A 24 7.63 2.57 2.52
C PRO A 24 6.30 1.91 2.17
N VAL A 25 6.36 0.78 1.48
CA VAL A 25 5.16 0.09 0.97
C VAL A 25 4.94 -1.24 1.68
N LEU A 26 3.79 -1.40 2.36
CA LEU A 26 3.33 -2.68 2.86
C LEU A 26 2.50 -3.38 1.78
N LEU A 27 3.03 -4.45 1.20
CA LEU A 27 2.31 -5.24 0.20
C LEU A 27 1.41 -6.28 0.88
N LEU A 28 0.10 -6.17 0.69
CA LEU A 28 -0.89 -7.08 1.26
C LEU A 28 -1.40 -8.05 0.19
N SER A 29 -1.53 -9.32 0.55
CA SER A 29 -2.19 -10.29 -0.31
C SER A 29 -3.70 -10.09 -0.28
N ALA A 30 -4.35 -10.11 -1.45
CA ALA A 30 -5.81 -10.07 -1.59
C ALA A 30 -6.53 -11.22 -0.89
N ARG A 31 -5.81 -12.28 -0.47
CA ARG A 31 -6.34 -13.45 0.24
C ARG A 31 -6.32 -13.30 1.76
N LEU A 32 -5.77 -12.22 2.30
CA LEU A 32 -5.72 -12.00 3.75
C LEU A 32 -7.11 -11.70 4.30
N SER A 33 -7.37 -12.21 5.51
CA SER A 33 -8.57 -11.86 6.26
C SER A 33 -8.49 -10.42 6.77
N PRO A 34 -9.63 -9.76 7.04
CA PRO A 34 -9.65 -8.42 7.63
C PRO A 34 -8.82 -8.32 8.92
N THR A 35 -8.89 -9.32 9.80
CA THR A 35 -8.10 -9.38 11.05
C THR A 35 -6.60 -9.46 10.80
N ALA A 36 -6.17 -10.22 9.78
CA ALA A 36 -4.75 -10.30 9.43
C ALA A 36 -4.24 -8.98 8.85
N ILE A 37 -5.06 -8.31 8.03
CA ILE A 37 -4.75 -6.98 7.49
C ILE A 37 -4.62 -5.97 8.63
N GLU A 38 -5.58 -5.93 9.55
CA GLU A 38 -5.58 -5.02 10.69
C GLU A 38 -4.31 -5.19 11.56
N GLY A 39 -3.94 -6.44 11.87
CA GLY A 39 -2.71 -6.73 12.62
C GLY A 39 -1.44 -6.23 11.91
N LEU A 40 -1.35 -6.38 10.59
CA LEU A 40 -0.23 -5.85 9.80
C LEU A 40 -0.22 -4.32 9.74
N LEU A 41 -1.40 -3.68 9.67
CA LEU A 41 -1.51 -2.22 9.72
C LEU A 41 -1.01 -1.68 11.07
N MET A 42 -1.34 -2.35 12.18
CA MET A 42 -0.81 -2.00 13.52
C MET A 42 0.70 -2.20 13.61
N GLN A 43 1.22 -3.34 13.16
CA GLN A 43 2.66 -3.65 13.23
C GLN A 43 3.51 -2.65 12.44
N THR A 44 2.98 -2.14 11.32
CA THR A 44 3.72 -1.25 10.41
C THR A 44 3.38 0.23 10.56
N SER A 45 2.41 0.57 11.42
CA SER A 45 1.90 1.94 11.57
C SER A 45 1.51 2.58 10.23
N ALA A 46 0.92 1.79 9.32
CA ALA A 46 0.55 2.27 8.00
C ALA A 46 -0.53 3.35 8.09
N SER A 47 -0.25 4.57 7.62
CA SER A 47 -1.17 5.72 7.70
C SER A 47 -2.28 5.74 6.64
N ALA A 48 -2.14 4.94 5.60
CA ALA A 48 -3.09 4.85 4.50
C ALA A 48 -3.08 3.45 3.89
N ILE A 49 -4.25 3.04 3.39
CA ILE A 49 -4.46 1.83 2.61
C ILE A 49 -5.02 2.22 1.24
N LEU A 50 -4.35 1.78 0.18
CA LEU A 50 -4.83 1.87 -1.19
C LEU A 50 -5.40 0.52 -1.60
N ALA A 51 -6.69 0.48 -1.92
CA ALA A 51 -7.41 -0.75 -2.21
C ALA A 51 -8.02 -0.75 -3.61
N SER A 52 -8.01 -1.92 -4.27
CA SER A 52 -8.80 -2.11 -5.49
C SER A 52 -10.29 -2.01 -5.17
N PRO A 53 -11.15 -1.56 -6.12
CA PRO A 53 -12.59 -1.52 -5.93
C PRO A 53 -13.17 -2.82 -5.37
N ARG A 54 -12.68 -3.96 -5.86
CA ARG A 54 -13.08 -5.31 -5.42
C ARG A 54 -12.70 -5.63 -3.96
N LEU A 55 -11.61 -5.08 -3.46
CA LEU A 55 -11.07 -5.34 -2.12
C LEU A 55 -11.47 -4.27 -1.10
N THR A 56 -12.20 -3.24 -1.54
CA THR A 56 -12.72 -2.16 -0.70
C THR A 56 -13.49 -2.66 0.52
N ARG A 57 -14.31 -3.70 0.35
CA ARG A 57 -15.09 -4.26 1.45
C ARG A 57 -14.18 -4.82 2.55
N THR A 58 -13.24 -5.67 2.16
CA THR A 58 -12.25 -6.27 3.06
C THR A 58 -11.40 -5.18 3.76
N ALA A 59 -11.01 -4.13 3.03
CA ALA A 59 -10.31 -2.99 3.61
C ALA A 59 -11.14 -2.25 4.66
N LYS A 60 -12.42 -1.98 4.39
CA LYS A 60 -13.33 -1.33 5.35
C LYS A 60 -13.55 -2.18 6.60
N GLU A 61 -13.71 -3.49 6.43
CA GLU A 61 -13.84 -4.43 7.55
C GLU A 61 -12.57 -4.41 8.42
N ALA A 62 -11.37 -4.40 7.82
CA ALA A 62 -10.11 -4.29 8.55
C ALA A 62 -9.98 -2.96 9.31
N LEU A 63 -10.37 -1.84 8.68
CA LEU A 63 -10.33 -0.52 9.32
C LEU A 63 -11.35 -0.37 10.45
N ALA A 64 -12.51 -1.04 10.36
CA ALA A 64 -13.50 -1.06 11.43
C ALA A 64 -13.02 -1.81 12.68
N LEU A 65 -12.13 -2.80 12.50
CA LEU A 65 -11.48 -3.52 13.60
C LEU A 65 -10.33 -2.73 14.24
N HIS A 66 -9.85 -1.69 13.55
CA HIS A 66 -8.66 -0.97 13.96
C HIS A 66 -8.92 -0.12 15.21
N THR A 67 -8.34 -0.54 16.33
CA THR A 67 -8.59 0.07 17.65
C THR A 67 -7.39 0.90 18.15
N SER A 68 -6.42 1.16 17.28
CA SER A 68 -5.17 1.84 17.64
C SER A 68 -5.38 3.29 18.11
N PRO A 69 -4.62 3.78 19.11
CA PRO A 69 -4.64 5.18 19.53
C PRO A 69 -4.02 6.13 18.49
N ASN A 70 -3.19 5.59 17.58
CA ASN A 70 -2.66 6.33 16.45
C ASN A 70 -3.71 6.29 15.33
N ALA A 71 -4.10 7.46 14.83
CA ALA A 71 -5.23 7.70 13.94
C ALA A 71 -5.51 6.59 12.91
N THR A 72 -6.80 6.27 12.70
CA THR A 72 -7.26 5.26 11.75
C THR A 72 -6.70 5.52 10.34
N PRO A 73 -6.11 4.49 9.67
CA PRO A 73 -5.55 4.66 8.35
C PRO A 73 -6.60 5.13 7.33
N ARG A 74 -6.21 6.06 6.45
CA ARG A 74 -7.11 6.55 5.40
C ARG A 74 -7.27 5.53 4.28
N LEU A 75 -8.52 5.24 3.90
CA LEU A 75 -8.81 4.39 2.74
C LEU A 75 -8.85 5.21 1.46
N HIS A 76 -8.01 4.82 0.49
CA HIS A 76 -8.02 5.32 -0.86
C HIS A 76 -8.41 4.19 -1.81
N ILE A 77 -9.25 4.49 -2.80
CA ILE A 77 -9.59 3.53 -3.85
C ILE A 77 -8.64 3.75 -5.01
N ALA A 78 -7.94 2.70 -5.44
CA ALA A 78 -7.07 2.76 -6.60
C ALA A 78 -7.90 2.94 -7.87
N GLU A 79 -7.41 3.81 -8.75
CA GLU A 79 -7.99 3.97 -10.07
C GLU A 79 -7.61 2.77 -10.95
N PRO A 80 -8.53 2.25 -11.79
CA PRO A 80 -8.20 1.22 -12.76
C PRO A 80 -7.10 1.67 -13.72
N PHE A 81 -6.24 0.74 -14.13
CA PHE A 81 -5.11 1.05 -15.00
C PHE A 81 -5.50 1.78 -16.29
N GLN A 82 -6.67 1.45 -16.87
CA GLN A 82 -7.18 2.06 -18.09
C GLN A 82 -7.27 3.59 -17.97
N GLN A 83 -7.56 4.12 -16.78
CA GLN A 83 -7.62 5.57 -16.59
C GLN A 83 -6.27 6.27 -16.75
N PHE A 84 -5.15 5.57 -16.56
CA PHE A 84 -3.81 6.13 -16.80
C PHE A 84 -3.48 6.22 -18.29
N LEU A 85 -4.17 5.47 -19.15
CA LEU A 85 -3.99 5.54 -20.60
C LEU A 85 -4.79 6.70 -21.20
N ASP A 86 -6.00 6.92 -20.71
CA ASP A 86 -6.96 7.87 -21.30
C ASP A 86 -6.77 9.30 -20.80
N LYS A 87 -6.19 9.49 -19.61
CA LYS A 87 -5.98 10.83 -19.02
C LYS A 87 -4.65 11.41 -19.48
N PRO A 88 -4.65 12.59 -20.16
CA PRO A 88 -3.40 13.29 -20.45
C PRO A 88 -2.71 13.66 -19.13
N MET A 89 -1.42 13.32 -19.00
CA MET A 89 -0.63 13.70 -17.83
C MET A 89 -0.72 15.23 -17.62
N PRO A 90 -0.99 15.71 -16.41
CA PRO A 90 -0.95 17.14 -16.14
C PRO A 90 0.45 17.67 -16.49
N LYS A 91 0.49 18.72 -17.34
CA LYS A 91 1.72 19.35 -17.87
C LYS A 91 2.66 19.88 -16.77
N SER A 92 2.15 20.02 -15.55
CA SER A 92 2.89 20.36 -14.34
C SER A 92 3.02 19.11 -13.48
N SER A 93 3.95 18.21 -13.84
CA SER A 93 4.47 17.26 -12.87
C SER A 93 5.94 17.60 -12.67
N SER A 94 6.23 18.33 -11.58
CA SER A 94 7.56 18.28 -11.00
C SER A 94 7.94 16.80 -10.90
N SER A 95 9.03 16.40 -11.55
CA SER A 95 9.48 15.02 -11.52
C SER A 95 9.56 14.56 -10.05
N ILE A 96 8.85 13.48 -9.73
CA ILE A 96 8.99 12.79 -8.43
C ILE A 96 10.45 12.36 -8.20
N CYS A 97 11.18 12.06 -9.28
CA CYS A 97 12.63 11.92 -9.28
C CYS A 97 13.29 13.30 -9.36
N HIS A 98 13.84 13.80 -8.25
CA HIS A 98 14.67 15.00 -8.19
C HIS A 98 16.10 14.63 -7.75
N GLU A 99 17.07 15.52 -7.98
CA GLU A 99 18.52 15.22 -7.92
C GLU A 99 19.07 14.82 -6.53
N GLY A 100 18.22 14.74 -5.49
CA GLY A 100 18.54 14.20 -4.17
C GLY A 100 17.54 13.13 -3.68
N HIS A 101 16.62 12.71 -4.54
CA HIS A 101 15.58 11.73 -4.25
C HIS A 101 16.08 10.30 -4.48
N TYR A 102 17.24 10.00 -3.92
CA TYR A 102 17.74 8.64 -3.83
C TYR A 102 17.53 8.21 -2.40
N VAL A 103 16.53 7.35 -2.21
CA VAL A 103 16.56 6.38 -1.12
C VAL A 103 17.94 5.72 -1.22
N ALA A 104 18.81 5.96 -0.24
CA ALA A 104 20.19 5.48 -0.31
C ALA A 104 20.18 3.97 -0.60
N ASP A 105 21.15 3.44 -1.35
CA ASP A 105 21.22 1.99 -1.63
C ASP A 105 21.26 1.14 -0.33
N THR A 106 21.58 1.78 0.80
CA THR A 106 21.59 1.20 2.14
C THR A 106 20.25 1.30 2.88
N ASP A 107 19.28 2.07 2.40
CA ASP A 107 17.97 2.19 3.02
C ASP A 107 17.16 0.93 2.74
N ARG A 108 16.72 0.30 3.83
CA ARG A 108 16.02 -0.99 3.81
C ARG A 108 14.52 -0.83 4.02
N ASN A 109 14.01 0.38 4.24
CA ASN A 109 12.60 0.65 4.50
C ASN A 109 11.81 0.89 3.21
N VAL A 110 12.05 0.07 2.19
CA VAL A 110 11.47 0.27 0.85
C VAL A 110 10.16 -0.50 0.70
N VAL A 111 10.18 -1.79 1.00
CA VAL A 111 9.05 -2.70 0.86
C VAL A 111 8.96 -3.59 2.09
N ILE A 112 7.75 -3.69 2.64
CA ILE A 112 7.39 -4.56 3.74
C ILE A 112 6.50 -5.67 3.17
N LEU A 113 6.91 -6.91 3.39
CA LEU A 113 6.18 -8.10 2.99
C LEU A 113 5.54 -8.76 4.20
N ASN A 114 4.63 -9.71 3.97
CA ASN A 114 4.02 -10.48 5.06
C ASN A 114 4.40 -11.96 4.97
N SER A 115 4.63 -12.57 6.13
CA SER A 115 4.81 -14.02 6.25
C SER A 115 3.51 -14.78 5.94
N SER A 116 3.59 -16.06 5.57
CA SER A 116 2.45 -16.92 5.22
C SER A 116 1.37 -17.08 6.32
N GLY A 117 1.66 -16.76 7.58
CA GLY A 117 0.68 -16.86 8.67
C GLY A 117 0.30 -18.30 9.07
N THR A 118 1.10 -19.30 8.70
CA THR A 118 0.81 -20.71 9.03
C THR A 118 0.97 -21.03 10.52
N THR A 119 1.68 -20.19 11.28
CA THR A 119 1.93 -20.34 12.72
C THR A 119 1.20 -19.28 13.56
N GLY A 120 0.11 -18.69 13.04
CA GLY A 120 -0.64 -17.62 13.70
C GLY A 120 -0.79 -16.38 12.80
N LEU A 121 -0.91 -15.19 13.40
CA LEU A 121 -1.07 -13.97 12.61
C LEU A 121 0.18 -13.68 11.74
N PRO A 122 0.00 -13.21 10.49
CA PRO A 122 1.11 -12.80 9.65
C PRO A 122 1.99 -11.73 10.32
N LYS A 123 3.29 -11.82 10.06
CA LYS A 123 4.30 -10.84 10.50
C LYS A 123 4.77 -10.02 9.32
N ALA A 124 4.96 -8.73 9.56
CA ALA A 124 5.67 -7.83 8.67
C ALA A 124 7.17 -8.19 8.63
N ILE A 125 7.74 -8.30 7.43
CA ILE A 125 9.16 -8.56 7.13
C ILE A 125 9.69 -7.39 6.30
#